data_AF-A0A433QTY3-F1
#
_entry.id   AF-A0A433QTY3-F1
#
_cell.length_a   1.000
_cell.length_b   1.000
_cell.length_c   1.000
_cell.angle_alpha   90.00
_cell.angle_beta   90.00
_cell.angle_gamma   90.00
#
_symmetry.space_group_name_H-M   'P 1'
#
loop_
_entity.id
_entity.type
_entity.pdbx_description
1 polymer ?
#
loop_
_entity_poly.entity_id
_entity_poly.type
_entity_poly.pdbx_seq_one_letter_code
_entity_poly.pdbx_strand_id
1 'polypeptide(L)'
;MSSTALLTHAQALFYILALNVFHIYYALHTATRRTYLALREWYVGPLASCTAPTPDTVRADTERLSKIPRHLAVLVMNEEGGASRCDEELVQDVVKLACYCSAAGIVELTVYEATEQDLTEPNLMIVIGGTPHKYVSLEGFPPWHVRLTEIVNMSGHDRIDYTLFLRSLYRYSKVEQRFGR
;
A
#
# COMPACT_ATOMS: atom_id res chain seq x y z
N MET A 1 41.03 37.79 16.79
CA MET A 1 40.20 37.16 15.73
C MET A 1 40.16 35.63 15.81
N SER A 2 41.00 34.95 16.61
CA SER A 2 40.99 33.48 16.76
C SER A 2 39.98 32.93 17.77
N SER A 3 39.71 33.65 18.86
CA SER A 3 38.85 33.15 19.96
C SER A 3 37.36 33.02 19.58
N THR A 4 36.84 33.94 18.75
CA THR A 4 35.46 33.87 18.24
C THR A 4 35.28 32.73 17.24
N ALA A 5 36.29 32.44 16.43
CA ALA A 5 36.28 31.32 15.49
C ALA A 5 36.24 29.96 16.20
N LEU A 6 37.03 29.80 17.27
CA LEU A 6 37.02 28.57 18.10
C LEU A 6 35.65 28.34 18.75
N LEU A 7 34.98 29.41 19.21
CA LEU A 7 33.65 29.31 19.80
C LEU A 7 32.59 28.89 18.78
N THR A 8 32.62 29.46 17.56
CA THR A 8 31.69 29.08 16.49
C THR A 8 31.92 27.64 16.03
N HIS A 9 33.17 27.16 16.00
CA HIS A 9 33.48 25.76 15.70
C HIS A 9 32.97 24.81 16.80
N ALA A 10 33.14 25.17 18.07
CA ALA A 10 32.63 24.38 19.18
C ALA A 10 31.08 24.30 19.17
N GLN A 11 30.41 25.42 18.88
CA GLN A 11 28.95 25.46 18.72
C GLN A 11 28.47 24.59 17.54
N ALA A 12 29.15 24.66 16.40
CA ALA A 12 28.83 23.82 15.24
C ALA A 12 29.00 22.33 15.53
N LEU A 13 30.09 21.93 16.21
CA LEU A 13 30.30 20.53 16.63
C LEU A 13 29.21 20.04 17.59
N PHE A 14 28.77 20.88 18.52
CA PHE A 14 27.66 20.56 19.42
C PHE A 14 26.35 20.30 18.65
N TYR A 15 25.99 21.16 17.70
CA TYR A 15 24.79 20.96 16.87
C TYR A 15 24.87 19.70 16.01
N ILE A 16 26.03 19.40 15.43
CA ILE A 16 26.25 18.18 14.62
C ILE A 16 26.09 16.92 15.49
N LEU A 17 26.67 16.91 16.69
CA LEU A 17 26.53 15.78 17.62
C LEU A 17 25.08 15.59 18.04
N ALA A 18 24.36 16.67 18.39
CA ALA A 18 22.96 16.61 18.75
C ALA A 18 22.11 16.04 17.59
N LEU A 19 22.32 16.52 16.37
CA LEU A 19 21.62 16.03 15.17
C LEU A 19 21.88 14.55 14.93
N ASN A 20 23.13 14.10 15.07
CA ASN A 20 23.48 12.68 14.92
C ASN A 20 22.79 11.81 15.98
N VAL A 21 22.67 12.26 17.24
CA VAL A 21 21.94 11.53 18.28
C VAL A 21 20.46 11.38 17.91
N PHE A 22 19.82 12.44 17.41
CA PHE A 22 18.43 12.37 16.94
C PHE A 22 18.27 11.41 15.75
N HIS A 23 19.18 11.44 14.77
CA HIS A 23 19.15 10.53 13.64
C HIS A 23 19.37 9.07 14.06
N ILE A 24 20.29 8.80 14.98
CA ILE A 24 20.53 7.45 15.52
C ILE A 24 19.29 6.95 16.24
N TYR A 25 18.65 7.79 17.06
CA TYR A 25 17.40 7.43 17.74
C TYR A 25 16.29 7.11 16.74
N TYR A 26 16.10 7.95 15.73
CA TYR A 26 15.10 7.73 14.67
C TYR A 26 15.40 6.48 13.84
N ALA A 27 16.67 6.25 13.49
CA ALA A 27 17.12 5.06 12.79
C ALA A 27 16.89 3.79 13.61
N LEU A 28 17.17 3.82 14.91
CA LEU A 28 16.89 2.70 15.81
C LEU A 28 15.39 2.43 15.90
N HIS A 29 14.57 3.47 16.07
CA HIS A 29 13.11 3.35 16.15
C HIS A 29 12.51 2.77 14.85
N THR A 30 12.99 3.22 13.68
CA THR A 30 12.53 2.69 12.39
C THR A 30 13.03 1.26 12.16
N ALA A 31 14.26 0.94 12.55
CA ALA A 31 14.80 -0.41 12.48
C ALA A 31 14.03 -1.39 13.38
N THR A 32 13.75 -1.03 14.64
CA THR A 32 12.97 -1.87 15.56
C THR A 32 11.54 -2.09 15.06
N ARG A 33 10.90 -1.07 14.49
CA ARG A 33 9.58 -1.20 13.87
C ARG A 33 9.61 -2.16 12.68
N ARG A 34 10.60 -2.05 11.79
CA ARG A 34 10.77 -2.96 10.63
C ARG A 34 11.00 -4.39 11.07
N THR A 35 11.90 -4.62 12.03
CA THR A 35 12.18 -5.97 12.53
C THR A 35 10.99 -6.56 13.26
N TYR A 36 10.24 -5.78 14.05
CA TYR A 36 9.02 -6.25 14.70
C TYR A 36 7.97 -6.72 13.68
N LEU A 37 7.75 -5.95 12.61
CA LEU A 37 6.79 -6.31 11.56
C LEU A 37 7.25 -7.56 10.80
N ALA A 38 8.53 -7.63 10.43
CA ALA A 38 9.11 -8.80 9.76
C ALA A 38 9.04 -10.06 10.63
N LEU A 39 9.30 -9.95 11.94
CA LEU A 39 9.17 -11.07 12.88
C LEU A 39 7.71 -11.53 13.02
N ARG A 40 6.75 -10.60 13.06
CA ARG A 40 5.32 -10.93 13.08
C ARG A 40 4.92 -11.69 11.82
N GLU A 41 5.34 -11.22 10.65
CA GLU A 41 5.09 -11.89 9.37
C GLU A 41 5.78 -13.24 9.28
N TRP A 42 7.00 -13.38 9.78
CA TRP A 42 7.69 -14.67 9.81
C TRP A 42 7.00 -15.67 10.75
N TYR A 43 6.47 -15.21 11.89
CA TYR A 43 5.79 -16.08 12.86
C TYR A 43 4.39 -16.49 12.42
N VAL A 44 3.61 -15.55 11.85
CA VAL A 44 2.21 -15.78 11.46
C VAL A 44 2.08 -16.22 9.99
N GLY A 45 3.00 -15.80 9.13
CA GLY A 45 2.98 -16.03 7.69
C GLY A 45 2.89 -17.51 7.31
N PRO A 46 3.71 -18.41 7.86
CA PRO A 46 3.62 -19.84 7.57
C PRO A 46 2.27 -20.46 8.00
N LEU A 47 1.66 -19.96 9.08
CA LEU A 47 0.35 -20.42 9.55
C LEU A 47 -0.79 -19.86 8.68
N ALA A 48 -0.63 -18.65 8.14
CA ALA A 48 -1.57 -18.02 7.22
C ALA A 48 -1.43 -18.55 5.77
N SER A 49 -0.25 -19.07 5.41
CA SER A 49 0.08 -19.58 4.07
C SER A 49 -0.55 -20.94 3.75
N CYS A 50 -1.14 -21.63 4.73
CA CYS A 50 -1.72 -22.97 4.52
C CYS A 50 -3.06 -22.96 3.78
N THR A 51 -3.62 -21.80 3.43
CA THR A 51 -4.87 -21.73 2.67
C THR A 51 -4.73 -20.73 1.54
N ALA A 52 -4.08 -21.14 0.45
CA ALA A 52 -4.31 -20.46 -0.82
C ALA A 52 -5.83 -20.53 -1.11
N PRO A 53 -6.51 -19.39 -1.30
CA PRO A 53 -7.95 -19.39 -1.50
C PRO A 53 -8.27 -20.13 -2.79
N THR A 54 -9.16 -21.13 -2.71
CA THR A 54 -9.74 -21.75 -3.90
C THR A 54 -10.81 -20.80 -4.49
N PRO A 55 -11.09 -20.85 -5.80
CA PRO A 55 -12.13 -20.00 -6.40
C PRO A 55 -13.49 -20.15 -5.70
N ASP A 56 -13.80 -21.34 -5.17
CA ASP A 56 -15.03 -21.59 -4.41
C ASP A 56 -15.05 -20.85 -3.06
N THR A 57 -13.91 -20.77 -2.37
CA THR A 57 -13.81 -19.98 -1.12
C THR A 57 -13.98 -18.49 -1.41
N VAL A 58 -13.39 -17.99 -2.50
CA VAL A 58 -13.56 -16.59 -2.92
C VAL A 58 -15.03 -16.29 -3.21
N ARG A 59 -15.71 -17.18 -3.95
CA ARG A 59 -17.15 -17.05 -4.23
C ARG A 59 -17.97 -17.02 -2.96
N ALA A 60 -17.79 -17.99 -2.06
CA ALA A 60 -18.51 -18.06 -0.80
C ALA A 60 -18.31 -16.81 0.09
N ASP A 61 -17.10 -16.23 0.08
CA ASP A 61 -16.81 -15.01 0.83
C ASP A 61 -17.42 -13.77 0.16
N THR A 62 -17.41 -13.70 -1.18
CA THR A 62 -17.95 -12.58 -1.95
C THR A 62 -19.49 -12.54 -1.97
N GLU A 63 -20.15 -13.69 -1.93
CA GLU A 63 -21.62 -13.81 -1.83
C GLU A 63 -22.18 -13.21 -0.53
N ARG A 64 -21.35 -13.12 0.52
CA ARG A 64 -21.72 -12.50 1.80
C ARG A 64 -21.69 -10.97 1.75
N LEU A 65 -21.17 -10.38 0.67
CA LEU A 65 -21.03 -8.94 0.53
C LEU A 65 -22.30 -8.34 -0.07
N SER A 66 -22.74 -7.21 0.47
CA SER A 66 -23.93 -6.48 0.00
C SER A 66 -23.78 -5.90 -1.41
N LYS A 67 -22.55 -5.57 -1.80
CA LYS A 67 -22.20 -5.02 -3.12
C LYS A 67 -20.73 -5.27 -3.44
N ILE A 68 -20.42 -5.33 -4.72
CA ILE A 68 -19.10 -5.64 -5.29
C ILE A 68 -18.78 -4.57 -6.35
N PRO A 69 -17.53 -4.09 -6.47
CA PRO A 69 -17.14 -3.14 -7.52
C PRO A 69 -17.17 -3.82 -8.89
N ARG A 70 -17.59 -3.10 -9.94
CA ARG A 70 -17.53 -3.61 -11.33
C ARG A 70 -16.13 -3.50 -11.90
N HIS A 71 -15.45 -2.40 -11.57
CA HIS A 71 -14.09 -2.11 -12.01
C HIS A 71 -13.20 -1.88 -10.78
N LEU A 72 -12.16 -2.70 -10.64
CA LEU A 72 -11.14 -2.61 -9.60
C LEU A 72 -9.85 -2.04 -10.19
N ALA A 73 -9.34 -0.96 -9.61
CA ALA A 73 -8.01 -0.44 -9.93
C ALA A 73 -7.01 -0.79 -8.83
N VAL A 74 -5.78 -1.14 -9.22
CA VAL A 74 -4.66 -1.32 -8.30
C VAL A 74 -3.59 -0.31 -8.67
N LEU A 75 -3.24 0.56 -7.73
CA LEU A 75 -2.15 1.52 -7.85
C LEU A 75 -0.93 0.99 -7.09
N VAL A 76 0.12 0.72 -7.85
CA VAL A 76 1.40 0.22 -7.32
C VAL A 76 2.31 1.42 -7.10
N MET A 77 2.62 1.73 -5.84
CA MET A 77 3.57 2.76 -5.47
C MET A 77 4.93 2.12 -5.21
N ASN A 78 5.97 2.75 -5.74
CA ASN A 78 7.34 2.38 -5.41
C ASN A 78 7.80 3.19 -4.20
N GLU A 79 8.34 2.52 -3.18
CA GLU A 79 8.94 3.24 -2.06
C GLU A 79 10.20 3.99 -2.54
N GLU A 80 10.21 5.32 -2.38
CA GLU A 80 11.39 6.16 -2.62
C GLU A 80 12.54 5.72 -1.67
N GLY A 81 13.44 4.87 -2.18
CA GLY A 81 14.58 4.34 -1.43
C GLY A 81 14.41 2.93 -0.84
N GLY A 82 13.30 2.25 -1.14
CA GLY A 82 13.15 0.80 -0.93
C GLY A 82 13.87 -0.01 -2.00
N ALA A 83 14.04 -1.32 -1.78
CA ALA A 83 14.47 -2.22 -2.86
C ALA A 83 13.42 -2.16 -3.96
N SER A 84 13.84 -1.87 -5.20
CA SER A 84 12.94 -1.93 -6.36
C SER A 84 12.25 -3.29 -6.37
N ARG A 85 10.92 -3.29 -6.28
CA ARG A 85 10.15 -4.53 -6.35
C ARG A 85 10.46 -5.16 -7.70
N CYS A 86 10.87 -6.43 -7.72
CA CYS A 86 11.16 -7.11 -8.97
C CYS A 86 9.85 -7.24 -9.77
N ASP A 87 9.87 -6.83 -11.04
CA ASP A 87 8.71 -6.89 -11.93
C ASP A 87 8.04 -8.28 -11.92
N GLU A 88 8.84 -9.35 -11.78
CA GLU A 88 8.37 -10.73 -11.70
C GLU A 88 7.46 -10.99 -10.49
N GLU A 89 7.77 -10.44 -9.32
CA GLU A 89 6.93 -10.57 -8.14
C GLU A 89 5.63 -9.78 -8.28
N LEU A 90 5.71 -8.59 -8.91
CA LEU A 90 4.53 -7.79 -9.20
C LEU A 90 3.60 -8.53 -10.17
N VAL A 91 4.14 -9.11 -11.24
CA VAL A 91 3.38 -9.91 -12.21
C VAL A 91 2.67 -11.07 -11.53
N GLN A 92 3.35 -11.80 -10.63
CA GLN A 92 2.72 -12.88 -9.87
C GLN A 92 1.55 -12.39 -9.00
N ASP A 93 1.70 -11.24 -8.35
CA ASP A 93 0.65 -10.66 -7.51
C ASP A 93 -0.53 -10.15 -8.34
N VAL A 94 -0.28 -9.55 -9.51
CA VAL A 94 -1.31 -9.17 -10.47
C VAL A 94 -2.07 -10.40 -10.99
N VAL A 95 -1.37 -11.51 -11.27
CA VAL A 95 -1.99 -12.78 -11.68
C VAL A 95 -2.91 -13.31 -10.58
N LYS A 96 -2.49 -13.28 -9.30
CA LYS A 96 -3.35 -13.68 -8.18
C LYS A 96 -4.59 -12.79 -8.07
N LEU A 97 -4.43 -11.48 -8.19
CA LEU A 97 -5.53 -10.52 -8.22
C LEU A 97 -6.51 -10.81 -9.35
N ALA A 98 -6.02 -11.08 -10.56
CA ALA A 98 -6.85 -11.42 -11.70
C ALA A 98 -7.66 -12.69 -11.41
N CYS A 99 -7.04 -13.72 -10.82
CA CYS A 99 -7.74 -14.92 -10.36
C CYS A 99 -8.83 -14.61 -9.32
N TYR A 100 -8.54 -13.75 -8.34
CA TYR A 100 -9.52 -13.35 -7.31
C TYR A 100 -10.66 -12.52 -7.89
N CYS A 101 -10.37 -11.59 -8.80
CA CYS A 101 -11.36 -10.77 -9.49
C CYS A 101 -12.30 -11.64 -10.34
N SER A 102 -11.73 -12.60 -11.08
CA SER A 102 -12.50 -13.55 -11.87
C SER A 102 -13.40 -14.41 -10.98
N ALA A 103 -12.89 -14.92 -9.86
CA ALA A 103 -13.70 -15.72 -8.93
C ALA A 103 -14.79 -14.90 -8.22
N ALA A 104 -14.51 -13.63 -7.88
CA ALA A 104 -15.43 -12.70 -7.23
C ALA A 104 -16.49 -12.09 -8.16
N GLY A 105 -16.36 -12.25 -9.48
CA GLY A 105 -17.27 -11.65 -10.46
C GLY A 105 -17.01 -10.17 -10.76
N ILE A 106 -15.78 -9.69 -10.55
CA ILE A 106 -15.34 -8.35 -10.95
C ILE A 106 -15.03 -8.37 -12.45
N VAL A 107 -15.59 -7.42 -13.20
CA VAL A 107 -15.56 -7.44 -14.67
C VAL A 107 -14.24 -6.88 -15.22
N GLU A 108 -13.72 -5.84 -14.57
CA GLU A 108 -12.57 -5.10 -15.07
C GLU A 108 -11.54 -4.94 -13.95
N LEU A 109 -10.27 -5.24 -14.27
CA LEU A 109 -9.12 -5.04 -13.41
C LEU A 109 -8.12 -4.18 -14.17
N THR A 110 -7.81 -3.01 -13.62
CA THR A 110 -6.78 -2.12 -14.18
C THR A 110 -5.63 -1.99 -13.19
N VAL A 111 -4.41 -2.27 -13.66
CA VAL A 111 -3.19 -2.11 -12.88
C VAL A 111 -2.51 -0.84 -13.36
N TYR A 112 -2.36 0.11 -12.47
CA TYR A 112 -1.69 1.37 -12.74
C TYR A 112 -0.28 1.31 -12.16
N GLU A 113 0.67 1.26 -13.08
CA GLU A 113 2.04 1.71 -12.87
C GLU A 113 2.10 3.15 -13.42
N ALA A 114 2.85 4.05 -12.78
CA ALA A 114 2.80 5.51 -12.97
C ALA A 114 3.11 6.03 -14.40
N THR A 115 3.18 5.15 -15.39
CA THR A 115 3.71 5.38 -16.73
C THR A 115 2.65 5.45 -17.84
N GLU A 116 1.40 5.01 -17.67
CA GLU A 116 0.44 4.96 -18.81
C GLU A 116 -1.01 5.42 -18.52
N GLN A 117 -1.68 5.86 -19.59
CA GLN A 117 -2.75 6.86 -19.60
C GLN A 117 -4.11 6.37 -20.16
N ASP A 118 -4.32 5.06 -20.24
CA ASP A 118 -5.61 4.49 -20.63
C ASP A 118 -6.45 4.27 -19.36
N LEU A 119 -7.22 5.30 -19.01
CA LEU A 119 -7.88 5.40 -17.72
C LEU A 119 -9.39 5.17 -17.82
N THR A 120 -9.86 4.05 -17.29
CA THR A 120 -11.29 3.80 -17.02
C THR A 120 -11.62 4.20 -15.58
N GLU A 121 -12.86 4.59 -15.27
CA GLU A 121 -13.26 5.03 -13.92
C GLU A 121 -13.45 3.82 -12.98
N PRO A 122 -12.57 3.56 -11.99
CA PRO A 122 -12.73 2.42 -11.09
C PRO A 122 -13.78 2.67 -10.04
N ASN A 123 -14.48 1.64 -9.55
CA ASN A 123 -15.36 1.85 -8.39
C ASN A 123 -14.57 1.75 -7.07
N LEU A 124 -13.53 0.92 -7.06
CA LEU A 124 -12.64 0.68 -5.94
C LEU A 124 -11.20 0.76 -6.44
N MET A 125 -10.37 1.55 -5.75
CA MET A 125 -8.94 1.65 -5.99
C MET A 125 -8.18 1.15 -4.75
N ILE A 126 -7.30 0.18 -4.93
CA ILE A 126 -6.40 -0.33 -3.89
C ILE A 126 -5.02 0.28 -4.12
N VAL A 127 -4.49 0.92 -3.08
CA VAL A 127 -3.15 1.54 -3.09
C VAL A 127 -2.19 0.69 -2.28
N ILE A 128 -1.05 0.32 -2.90
CA ILE A 128 -0.07 -0.64 -2.38
C ILE A 128 1.33 -0.06 -2.47
N GLY A 129 2.21 -0.38 -1.52
CA GLY A 129 3.62 0.06 -1.55
C GLY A 129 3.85 1.53 -1.14
N GLY A 130 2.83 2.19 -0.60
CA GLY A 130 2.97 3.55 -0.10
C GLY A 130 3.79 3.60 1.20
N THR A 131 4.56 4.68 1.35
CA THR A 131 5.23 5.01 2.62
C THR A 131 4.23 4.99 3.79
N PRO A 132 4.66 4.71 5.04
CA PRO A 132 3.79 4.71 6.21
C PRO A 132 3.20 6.09 6.56
N HIS A 133 3.38 7.09 5.70
CA HIS A 133 2.79 8.39 5.84
C HIS A 133 1.28 8.34 5.59
N LYS A 134 0.54 9.18 6.31
CA LYS A 134 -0.93 9.18 6.36
C LYS A 134 -1.59 9.69 5.06
N TYR A 135 -0.80 10.20 4.11
CA TYR A 135 -1.30 10.75 2.85
C TYR A 135 -1.21 9.74 1.71
N VAL A 136 -2.23 9.72 0.87
CA VAL A 136 -2.27 8.92 -0.37
C VAL A 136 -1.92 9.87 -1.52
N SER A 137 -0.84 9.59 -2.23
CA SER A 137 -0.46 10.33 -3.44
C SER A 137 -0.82 9.50 -4.65
N LEU A 138 -1.73 9.95 -5.52
CA LEU A 138 -2.15 9.14 -6.67
C LEU A 138 -1.19 9.18 -7.87
N GLU A 139 0.05 9.65 -7.68
CA GLU A 139 1.13 9.69 -8.70
C GLU A 139 0.68 10.18 -10.09
N GLY A 140 -0.18 11.20 -10.14
CA GLY A 140 -0.65 11.78 -11.41
C GLY A 140 -1.91 11.13 -11.99
N PHE A 141 -2.57 10.23 -11.25
CA PHE A 141 -3.89 9.72 -11.64
C PHE A 141 -4.86 10.88 -11.87
N PRO A 142 -5.57 10.93 -13.02
CA PRO A 142 -6.47 12.01 -13.35
C PRO A 142 -7.56 12.19 -12.27
N PRO A 143 -7.66 13.38 -11.66
CA PRO A 143 -8.63 13.64 -10.59
C PRO A 143 -10.09 13.41 -10.99
N TRP A 144 -10.40 13.57 -12.29
CA TRP A 144 -11.74 13.36 -12.82
C TRP A 144 -12.18 11.89 -12.77
N HIS A 145 -11.28 10.94 -13.03
CA HIS A 145 -11.61 9.51 -12.99
C HIS A 145 -11.79 8.99 -11.56
N VAL A 146 -11.17 9.63 -10.55
CA VAL A 146 -11.29 9.25 -9.12
C VAL A 146 -12.48 9.88 -8.39
N ARG A 147 -13.35 10.63 -9.08
CA ARG A 147 -14.41 11.43 -8.45
C ARG A 147 -15.35 10.64 -7.53
N LEU A 148 -15.64 9.39 -7.86
CA LEU A 148 -16.59 8.53 -7.13
C LEU A 148 -15.95 7.24 -6.61
N THR A 149 -14.63 7.16 -6.71
CA THR A 149 -13.90 5.91 -6.53
C THR A 149 -13.51 5.81 -5.07
N GLU A 150 -13.86 4.69 -4.41
CA GLU A 150 -13.41 4.47 -3.05
C GLU A 150 -11.93 4.12 -3.07
N ILE A 151 -11.12 4.87 -2.32
CA ILE A 151 -9.66 4.66 -2.26
C ILE A 151 -9.32 3.98 -0.95
N VAL A 152 -8.74 2.78 -1.04
CA VAL A 152 -8.29 2.00 0.12
C VAL A 152 -6.77 1.98 0.13
N ASN A 153 -6.19 2.73 1.07
CA ASN A 153 -4.75 2.73 1.30
C ASN A 153 -4.34 1.58 2.21
N MET A 154 -3.47 0.72 1.71
CA MET A 154 -2.84 -0.36 2.46
C MET A 154 -1.32 -0.11 2.58
N SER A 155 -0.98 0.94 3.32
CA SER A 155 0.41 1.29 3.65
C SER A 155 1.04 0.24 4.56
N GLY A 156 2.14 -0.38 4.13
CA GLY A 156 2.91 -1.35 4.91
C GLY A 156 2.78 -2.82 4.49
N HIS A 157 2.06 -3.11 3.40
CA HIS A 157 2.13 -4.40 2.73
C HIS A 157 2.85 -4.23 1.39
N ASP A 158 3.93 -4.99 1.20
CA ASP A 158 4.68 -5.03 -0.06
C ASP A 158 4.07 -6.04 -1.06
N ARG A 159 3.24 -6.98 -0.58
CA ARG A 159 2.61 -8.02 -1.40
C ARG A 159 1.09 -7.97 -1.34
N ILE A 160 0.47 -8.43 -2.43
CA ILE A 160 -0.99 -8.55 -2.49
C ILE A 160 -1.44 -9.91 -1.95
N ASP A 161 -2.02 -9.89 -0.76
CA ASP A 161 -2.65 -11.06 -0.15
C ASP A 161 -4.17 -11.11 -0.39
N TYR A 162 -4.72 -12.33 -0.38
CA TYR A 162 -6.16 -12.56 -0.43
C TYR A 162 -6.91 -11.85 0.70
N THR A 163 -6.33 -11.83 1.91
CA THR A 163 -6.94 -11.17 3.07
C THR A 163 -7.08 -9.66 2.86
N LEU A 164 -6.09 -9.04 2.20
CA LEU A 164 -6.09 -7.62 1.86
C LEU A 164 -7.12 -7.33 0.76
N PHE A 165 -7.20 -8.19 -0.25
CA PHE A 165 -8.23 -8.14 -1.28
C PHE A 165 -9.65 -8.21 -0.67
N LEU A 166 -9.93 -9.25 0.12
CA LEU A 166 -11.24 -9.47 0.73
C LEU A 166 -11.61 -8.34 1.70
N ARG A 167 -10.64 -7.84 2.49
CA ARG A 167 -10.84 -6.70 3.38
C ARG A 167 -11.19 -5.43 2.60
N SER A 168 -10.60 -5.22 1.44
CA SER A 168 -10.89 -4.09 0.56
C SER A 168 -12.32 -4.17 0.01
N LEU A 169 -12.75 -5.36 -0.44
CA LEU A 169 -14.12 -5.60 -0.87
C LEU A 169 -15.14 -5.44 0.27
N TYR A 170 -14.83 -5.94 1.45
CA TYR A 170 -15.68 -5.79 2.63
C TYR A 170 -15.82 -4.32 3.07
N ARG A 171 -14.74 -3.55 2.98
CA ARG A 171 -14.81 -2.11 3.24
C ARG A 171 -15.69 -1.43 2.20
N TYR A 172 -15.45 -1.70 0.92
CA TYR A 172 -16.26 -1.17 -0.17
C TYR A 172 -17.73 -1.49 0.01
N SER A 173 -18.08 -2.73 0.40
CA SER A 173 -19.47 -3.19 0.53
C SER A 173 -20.29 -2.40 1.56
N LYS A 174 -19.62 -1.83 2.56
CA LYS A 174 -20.25 -0.99 3.59
C LYS A 174 -20.37 0.49 3.23
N VAL A 175 -19.69 0.95 2.20
CA VAL A 175 -19.69 2.38 1.84
C VAL A 175 -21.06 2.79 1.29
N GLU A 176 -21.56 3.95 1.66
CA GLU A 176 -22.74 4.56 1.05
C GLU A 176 -22.32 5.69 0.11
N GLN A 177 -22.61 5.56 -1.19
CA GLN A 177 -22.39 6.64 -2.15
C GLN A 177 -23.63 7.52 -2.20
N ARG A 178 -23.54 8.72 -1.62
CA ARG A 178 -24.69 9.61 -1.44
C ARG A 178 -24.98 10.54 -2.62
N PHE A 179 -24.08 10.60 -3.62
CA PHE A 179 -24.26 11.39 -4.85
C PHE A 179 -24.82 12.82 -4.62
N GLY A 180 -24.45 13.46 -3.51
CA GLY A 180 -24.91 14.81 -3.15
C GLY A 180 -26.30 14.91 -2.54
N ARG A 181 -26.88 13.82 -2.03
CA ARG A 181 -28.12 13.79 -1.24
C ARG A 181 -27.89 13.48 0.24
#